data_AF-A0A2V6RUL4-F1
#
_entry.id   AF-A0A2V6RUL4-F1
#
_cell.length_a   1.000
_cell.length_b   1.000
_cell.length_c   1.000
_cell.angle_alpha   90.00
_cell.angle_beta   90.00
_cell.angle_gamma   90.00
#
_symmetry.space_group_name_H-M   'P 1'
#
loop_
_entity.id
_entity.type
_entity.pdbx_description
1 polymer ?
#
loop_
_entity_poly.entity_id
_entity_poly.type
_entity_poly.pdbx_seq_one_letter_code
_entity_poly.pdbx_strand_id
1 'polypeptide(L)' 'THWWVGRATHRLRRVDGELRIRSKKVVLINAAEPLPNLAFLI' A
#
# COMPACT_ATOMS: atom_id res chain seq x y z
N THR A 1 -16.67 8.54 9.08
CA THR A 1 -16.01 7.70 8.07
C THR A 1 -14.63 8.28 7.79
N HIS A 2 -13.57 7.50 7.96
CA HIS A 2 -12.21 7.93 7.59
C HIS A 2 -11.90 7.41 6.16
N TRP A 3 -11.11 8.15 5.40
CA TRP A 3 -10.74 7.81 4.03
C TRP A 3 -9.22 7.66 3.93
N TRP A 4 -8.76 6.58 3.31
CA TRP A 4 -7.34 6.29 3.12
C TRP A 4 -6.97 6.54 1.65
N VAL A 5 -6.75 7.80 1.32
CA VAL A 5 -6.44 8.23 -0.06
C VAL A 5 -4.94 8.33 -0.23
N GLY A 6 -4.41 7.78 -1.33
CA GLY A 6 -2.97 7.74 -1.54
C GLY A 6 -2.54 7.05 -2.82
N ARG A 7 -1.25 6.79 -2.90
CA ARG A 7 -0.60 6.07 -4.00
C ARG A 7 -0.02 4.75 -3.50
N ALA A 8 -0.37 3.65 -4.17
CA ALA A 8 0.30 2.36 -4.01
C ALA A 8 1.26 2.12 -5.18
N THR A 9 2.53 1.89 -4.89
CA THR A 9 3.55 1.51 -5.89
C THR A 9 4.01 0.08 -5.61
N HIS A 10 3.76 -0.81 -6.56
CA HIS A 10 4.16 -2.22 -6.50
C HIS A 10 5.40 -2.46 -7.35
N ARG A 11 6.37 -3.20 -6.82
CA ARG A 11 7.38 -3.88 -7.63
C ARG A 11 7.00 -5.34 -7.70
N LEU A 12 6.73 -5.80 -8.92
CA LEU A 12 6.34 -7.17 -9.20
C LEU A 12 7.54 -7.95 -9.74
N ARG A 13 7.57 -9.25 -9.49
CA ARG A 13 8.52 -10.20 -10.08
C ARG A 13 7.77 -11.45 -10.54
N ARG A 14 8.29 -12.13 -11.55
CA ARG A 14 7.79 -13.45 -11.94
C ARG A 14 8.49 -14.53 -11.12
N VAL A 15 7.73 -15.51 -10.63
CA VAL A 15 8.21 -16.68 -9.88
C VAL A 15 7.35 -17.86 -10.31
N ASP A 16 7.96 -18.92 -10.82
CA ASP A 16 7.27 -20.13 -11.28
C ASP A 16 6.09 -19.84 -12.23
N GLY A 17 6.28 -18.87 -13.13
CA GLY A 17 5.26 -18.43 -14.10
C GLY A 17 4.24 -17.42 -13.56
N GLU A 18 4.21 -17.15 -12.26
CA GLU A 18 3.24 -16.24 -11.63
C GLU A 18 3.81 -14.89 -11.23
N LEU A 19 2.96 -13.86 -11.14
CA LEU A 19 3.33 -12.57 -10.58
C LEU A 19 3.29 -12.62 -9.05
N ARG A 20 4.39 -12.22 -8.42
CA ARG A 20 4.51 -12.05 -6.97
C ARG A 20 4.97 -10.63 -6.64
N ILE A 21 4.48 -10.08 -5.53
CA ILE A 21 4.93 -8.78 -5.03
C ILE A 21 6.32 -8.96 -4.43
N ARG A 22 7.30 -8.20 -4.91
CA ARG A 22 8.63 -8.08 -4.29
C ARG A 22 8.62 -7.00 -3.20
N SER A 23 7.96 -5.87 -3.48
CA SER A 23 7.81 -4.79 -2.52
C SER A 23 6.58 -3.96 -2.82
N LYS A 24 5.96 -3.42 -1.78
CA LYS A 24 4.87 -2.47 -1.86
C LYS A 24 5.22 -1.22 -1.06
N LYS A 25 5.10 -0.05 -1.68
CA LYS A 25 5.19 1.25 -0.99
C LYS A 25 3.82 1.92 -1.07
N VAL A 26 3.29 2.35 0.06
CA VAL A 26 2.08 3.16 0.17
C VAL A 26 2.45 4.54 0.67
N VAL A 27 1.90 5.57 0.04
CA VAL A 27 2.00 6.96 0.50
C VAL A 27 0.59 7.50 0.62
N LEU A 28 0.17 7.84 1.83
CA LEU A 28 -1.12 8.48 2.09
C LEU A 28 -0.99 9.99 1.93
N ILE A 29 -2.00 10.63 1.35
CA ILE A 29 -2.00 12.09 1.11
C ILE A 29 -1.95 12.85 2.44
N ASN A 30 -2.62 12.35 3.47
CA ASN A 30 -2.70 12.92 4.81
C ASN A 30 -1.78 12.21 5.82
N ALA A 31 -0.67 11.60 5.36
CA ALA A 31 0.27 10.91 6.24
C ALA A 31 0.95 11.80 7.31
N ALA A 32 0.86 13.13 7.15
CA ALA A 32 1.39 14.12 8.08
C ALA A 32 0.43 14.48 9.23
N GLU A 33 -0.76 13.89 9.25
CA GLU A 33 -1.79 14.12 10.27
C GLU A 33 -2.01 12.86 11.12
N PRO A 34 -2.62 12.97 12.31
CA PRO A 34 -3.04 11.81 13.07
C PRO A 34 -4.04 10.97 12.26
N LEU A 35 -3.66 9.72 11.96
CA LEU A 35 -4.53 8.75 11.32
C LEU A 35 -5.01 7.71 12.33
N PRO A 36 -6.21 7.15 12.16
CA PRO A 36 -6.61 5.92 12.83
C PRO A 36 -5.62 4.79 12.53
N ASN A 37 -5.68 3.71 13.31
CA ASN A 37 -4.86 2.54 13.04
C ASN A 37 -5.13 1.98 11.63
N LEU A 38 -4.13 1.30 11.07
CA LEU A 38 -4.26 0.56 9.82
C LEU A 38 -4.62 -0.90 10.12
N ALA A 39 -5.86 -1.15 10.52
CA ALA A 39 -6.37 -2.51 10.79
C ALA A 39 -6.55 -3.39 9.54
N PHE A 40 -6.01 -2.97 8.39
CA PHE A 40 -6.13 -3.66 7.11
C PHE A 40 -4.85 -3.51 6.30
N LEU A 41 -4.68 -4.40 5.32
CA LEU A 41 -3.64 -4.27 4.32
C LEU A 41 -4.18 -3.45 3.15
N ILE A 42 -3.51 -2.33 2.87
CA ILE A 42 -3.64 -1.62 1.60
C ILE A 42 -2.81 -2.37 0.57
#